data_AF-A0A3Q3JY82-F1
#
_entry.id   AF-A0A3Q3JY82-F1
#
_cell.length_a   1.000
_cell.length_b   1.000
_cell.length_c   1.000
_cell.angle_alpha   90.00
_cell.angle_beta   90.00
_cell.angle_gamma   90.00
#
_symmetry.space_group_name_H-M   'P 1'
#
loop_
_entity.id
_entity.type
_entity.pdbx_description
1 polymer ?
#
loop_
_entity_poly.entity_id
_entity_poly.type
_entity_poly.pdbx_seq_one_letter_code
_entity_poly.pdbx_strand_id
1 'polypeptide(L)'
;MLVDVDLSLSAYANAKKYYDHKRSAEKKEQKTIEAADKAMKSAEKKTQQTLKEVQTVTTIQKARKVYWFEKFLWFISSENYLIIAGRDQQQNEIIVKRYFRAGDIYVHADLHGATSCVIKNPSGT
;
A
#
# COMPACT_ATOMS: atom_id res chain seq x y z
N MET A 1 -15.08 -55.97 16.16
CA MET A 1 -14.32 -55.32 15.07
C MET A 1 -14.62 -56.11 13.80
N LEU A 2 -15.36 -55.50 12.88
CA LEU A 2 -15.68 -56.09 11.57
C LEU A 2 -14.72 -55.48 10.54
N VAL A 3 -14.17 -56.30 9.66
CA VAL A 3 -13.25 -55.87 8.60
C VAL A 3 -13.87 -56.30 7.28
N ASP A 4 -14.06 -55.36 6.37
CA ASP A 4 -14.60 -55.68 5.05
C ASP A 4 -13.56 -56.46 4.24
N VAL A 5 -13.95 -57.60 3.68
CA VAL A 5 -13.07 -58.47 2.91
C VAL A 5 -13.63 -58.58 1.50
N ASP A 6 -12.79 -58.30 0.51
CA ASP A 6 -13.15 -58.50 -0.88
C ASP A 6 -13.01 -59.99 -1.21
N LEU A 7 -14.13 -60.64 -1.53
CA LEU A 7 -14.19 -62.08 -1.83
C LEU A 7 -13.50 -62.44 -3.15
N SER A 8 -13.23 -61.46 -4.01
CA SER A 8 -12.46 -61.66 -5.25
C SER A 8 -10.95 -61.76 -5.02
N LEU A 9 -10.48 -61.43 -3.81
CA LEU A 9 -9.06 -61.37 -3.45
C LEU A 9 -8.69 -62.44 -2.41
N SER A 10 -7.42 -62.87 -2.44
CA SER A 10 -6.91 -63.75 -1.39
C SER A 10 -6.85 -63.05 -0.03
N ALA A 11 -6.88 -63.83 1.06
CA ALA A 11 -6.76 -63.30 2.42
C ALA A 11 -5.50 -62.41 2.59
N TYR A 12 -4.39 -62.82 1.99
CA TYR A 12 -3.15 -62.05 2.00
C TYR A 12 -3.26 -60.74 1.21
N ALA A 13 -3.91 -60.77 0.03
CA ALA A 13 -4.12 -59.58 -0.78
C ALA A 13 -5.02 -58.55 -0.08
N ASN A 14 -6.07 -59.01 0.61
CA ASN A 14 -6.92 -58.15 1.44
C ASN A 14 -6.12 -57.51 2.59
N ALA A 15 -5.36 -58.30 3.35
CA ALA A 15 -4.53 -57.77 4.44
C ALA A 15 -3.52 -56.74 3.92
N LYS A 16 -2.82 -57.05 2.83
CA LYS A 16 -1.84 -56.15 2.20
C LYS A 16 -2.47 -54.82 1.79
N LYS A 17 -3.66 -54.85 1.18
CA LYS A 17 -4.41 -53.65 0.78
C LYS A 17 -4.68 -52.72 1.98
N TYR A 18 -5.07 -53.27 3.13
CA TYR A 18 -5.28 -52.48 4.35
C TYR A 18 -3.98 -51.87 4.89
N TYR A 19 -2.87 -52.61 4.89
CA TYR A 19 -1.57 -52.07 5.29
C TYR A 19 -1.08 -50.96 4.35
N ASP A 20 -1.29 -51.13 3.05
CA ASP A 20 -0.94 -50.12 2.04
C ASP A 20 -1.81 -48.87 2.20
N HIS A 21 -3.11 -49.02 2.47
CA HIS A 21 -4.00 -47.90 2.79
C HIS A 21 -3.55 -47.16 4.04
N LYS A 22 -3.24 -47.86 5.14
CA LYS A 22 -2.72 -47.25 6.37
C LYS A 22 -1.46 -46.45 6.10
N ARG A 23 -0.48 -47.04 5.42
CA ARG A 23 0.80 -46.38 5.10
C ARG A 23 0.60 -45.15 4.21
N SER A 24 -0.34 -45.23 3.27
CA SER A 24 -0.68 -44.09 2.41
C SER A 24 -1.38 -42.96 3.17
N ALA A 25 -2.25 -43.31 4.14
CA ALA A 25 -2.96 -42.35 4.98
C ALA A 25 -1.98 -41.62 5.91
N GLU A 26 -1.10 -42.35 6.60
CA GLU A 26 -0.03 -41.77 7.44
C GLU A 26 0.84 -40.79 6.63
N LYS A 27 1.24 -41.18 5.42
CA LYS A 27 2.05 -40.31 4.55
C LYS A 27 1.29 -39.06 4.08
N LYS A 28 -0.03 -39.14 3.89
CA LYS A 28 -0.86 -37.98 3.51
C LYS A 28 -1.04 -37.03 4.69
N GLU A 29 -1.31 -37.57 5.88
CA GLU A 29 -1.43 -36.80 7.13
C GLU A 29 -0.16 -35.99 7.40
N GLN A 30 1.00 -36.65 7.37
CA GLN A 30 2.29 -35.99 7.60
C GLN A 30 2.52 -34.83 6.62
N LYS A 31 2.23 -35.04 5.32
CA LYS A 31 2.37 -34.01 4.30
C LYS A 31 1.40 -32.84 4.49
N THR A 32 0.18 -33.11 4.93
CA THR A 32 -0.82 -32.06 5.20
C THR A 32 -0.39 -31.19 6.38
N ILE A 33 0.15 -31.79 7.44
CA ILE A 33 0.67 -31.05 8.61
C ILE A 33 1.85 -30.16 8.19
N GLU A 34 2.84 -30.71 7.47
CA GLU A 34 3.99 -29.94 7.01
C GLU A 34 3.61 -28.78 6.07
N ALA A 35 2.65 -29.01 5.18
CA ALA A 35 2.15 -27.98 4.28
C ALA A 35 1.40 -26.87 5.03
N ALA A 36 0.57 -27.23 6.02
CA ALA A 36 -0.14 -26.28 6.86
C ALA A 36 0.83 -25.41 7.68
N ASP A 37 1.82 -26.02 8.34
CA ASP A 37 2.85 -25.31 9.10
C ASP A 37 3.64 -24.34 8.23
N LYS A 38 4.00 -24.76 7.01
CA LYS A 38 4.72 -23.90 6.06
C LYS A 38 3.87 -22.73 5.61
N ALA A 39 2.58 -22.95 5.33
CA ALA A 39 1.64 -21.90 4.97
C ALA A 39 1.47 -20.88 6.12
N MET A 40 1.27 -21.36 7.35
CA MET A 40 1.13 -20.51 8.55
C MET A 40 2.37 -19.65 8.78
N LYS A 41 3.56 -20.26 8.79
CA LYS A 41 4.84 -19.51 8.94
C LYS A 41 5.04 -18.48 7.83
N SER A 42 4.64 -18.82 6.60
CA SER A 42 4.75 -17.88 5.47
C SER A 42 3.78 -16.69 5.60
N ALA A 43 2.58 -16.92 6.12
CA ALA A 43 1.58 -15.88 6.39
C ALA A 43 2.02 -14.98 7.55
N GLU A 44 2.55 -15.55 8.63
CA GLU A 44 3.11 -14.81 9.77
C GLU A 44 4.30 -13.94 9.36
N LYS A 45 5.20 -14.47 8.53
CA LYS A 45 6.35 -13.69 8.04
C LYS A 45 5.92 -12.53 7.15
N LYS A 46 4.97 -12.75 6.23
CA LYS A 46 4.41 -11.69 5.38
C LYS A 46 3.71 -10.62 6.20
N THR A 47 2.84 -11.02 7.14
CA THR A 47 2.11 -10.08 8.00
C THR A 47 3.06 -9.23 8.84
N GLN A 48 4.11 -9.82 9.43
CA GLN A 48 5.12 -9.04 10.15
C GLN A 48 5.90 -8.07 9.27
N GLN A 49 6.24 -8.46 8.03
CA GLN A 49 6.92 -7.58 7.08
C GLN A 49 6.03 -6.38 6.70
N THR A 50 4.77 -6.64 6.36
CA THR A 50 3.81 -5.58 6.02
C THR A 50 3.58 -4.62 7.19
N LEU A 51 3.49 -5.12 8.42
CA LEU A 51 3.36 -4.26 9.61
C LEU A 51 4.56 -3.34 9.81
N LYS A 52 5.79 -3.84 9.59
CA LYS A 52 7.02 -3.04 9.71
C LYS A 52 7.12 -1.96 8.64
N GLU A 53 6.74 -2.27 7.40
CA GLU A 53 6.72 -1.29 6.31
C GLU A 53 5.72 -0.17 6.59
N VAL A 54 4.49 -0.51 7.02
CA VAL A 54 3.46 0.48 7.37
C VAL A 54 3.92 1.37 8.54
N GLN A 55 4.55 0.81 9.57
CA GLN A 55 5.09 1.59 10.68
C GLN A 55 6.19 2.56 10.25
N THR A 56 7.08 2.12 9.34
CA THR A 56 8.18 2.94 8.83
C THR A 56 7.64 4.14 8.02
N VAL A 57 6.70 3.90 7.09
CA VAL A 57 6.05 4.94 6.30
C VAL A 57 5.32 5.95 7.21
N THR A 58 4.61 5.47 8.23
CA THR A 58 3.88 6.32 9.18
C THR A 58 4.84 7.18 10.03
N THR A 59 5.98 6.63 10.43
CA THR A 59 7.00 7.35 11.21
C THR A 59 7.67 8.45 10.39
N ILE A 60 8.00 8.17 9.12
CA ILE A 60 8.56 9.15 8.19
C ILE A 60 7.57 10.31 7.96
N GLN A 61 6.28 10.02 7.81
CA GLN A 61 5.25 11.05 7.70
C GLN A 61 5.13 11.93 8.96
N LYS A 62 5.29 11.36 10.17
CA LYS A 62 5.30 12.13 11.41
C LYS A 62 6.51 13.06 11.56
N ALA A 63 7.67 12.68 11.02
CA ALA A 63 8.90 13.48 11.11
C ALA A 63 8.91 14.69 10.17
N ARG A 64 8.15 14.64 9.06
CA ARG A 64 8.14 15.72 8.07
C ARG A 64 7.03 16.74 8.37
N LYS A 65 7.42 18.01 8.54
CA LYS A 65 6.47 19.13 8.57
C LYS A 65 5.96 19.39 7.15
N VAL A 66 4.74 18.94 6.86
CA VAL A 66 4.06 19.20 5.59
C VAL A 66 3.69 20.69 5.53
N TYR A 67 4.20 21.41 4.54
CA TYR A 67 3.81 22.81 4.36
C TYR A 67 2.44 22.92 3.68
N TRP A 68 1.67 23.95 4.03
CA TRP A 68 0.30 24.14 3.54
C TRP A 68 0.22 24.32 2.01
N PHE A 69 1.31 24.78 1.38
CA PHE A 69 1.38 25.05 -0.06
C PHE A 69 1.69 23.80 -0.88
N GLU A 70 2.15 22.70 -0.26
CA GLU A 70 2.55 21.49 -0.98
C GLU A 70 1.39 20.82 -1.73
N LYS A 71 0.15 21.12 -1.34
CA LYS A 71 -1.05 20.67 -2.04
C LYS A 71 -1.26 21.32 -3.41
N PHE A 72 -0.58 22.42 -3.71
CA PHE A 72 -0.66 23.15 -4.99
C PHE A 72 0.48 22.74 -5.94
N LEU A 73 0.50 23.31 -7.15
CA LEU A 73 1.75 23.37 -7.92
C LEU A 73 2.61 24.47 -7.30
N TRP A 74 3.85 24.15 -6.94
CA TRP A 74 4.71 25.12 -6.28
C TRP A 74 6.17 24.91 -6.64
N PHE A 75 6.92 26.01 -6.60
CA PHE A 75 8.38 25.98 -6.68
C PHE A 75 8.95 27.22 -5.97
N ILE A 76 10.25 27.22 -5.73
CA ILE A 76 11.00 28.36 -5.20
C ILE A 76 11.79 28.95 -6.36
N SER A 77 11.65 30.26 -6.60
CA SER A 77 12.41 30.95 -7.65
C SER A 77 13.89 31.09 -7.28
N SER A 78 14.73 31.50 -8.24
CA SER A 78 16.16 31.80 -7.99
C SER A 78 16.36 32.84 -6.88
N GLU A 79 15.47 33.84 -6.83
CA GLU A 79 15.47 34.91 -5.82
C GLU A 79 14.77 34.49 -4.50
N ASN A 80 14.55 33.18 -4.30
CA ASN A 80 14.00 32.59 -3.09
C ASN A 80 12.54 33.02 -2.76
N TYR A 81 11.74 33.32 -3.79
CA TYR A 81 10.30 33.56 -3.64
C TYR A 81 9.53 32.25 -3.80
N LEU A 82 8.53 32.04 -2.94
CA LEU A 82 7.60 30.92 -3.07
C LEU A 82 6.55 31.26 -4.13
N ILE A 83 6.42 30.41 -5.14
CA ILE A 83 5.42 30.55 -6.20
C ILE A 83 4.43 29.40 -6.08
N ILE A 84 3.13 29.72 -6.14
CA ILE A 84 2.03 28.75 -6.08
C ILE A 84 1.08 28.92 -7.26
N ALA A 85 0.57 27.81 -7.79
CA ALA A 85 -0.40 27.76 -8.88
C ALA A 85 -1.39 26.61 -8.69
N GLY A 86 -2.61 26.75 -9.22
CA GLY A 86 -3.63 25.71 -9.08
C GLY A 86 -3.57 24.69 -10.21
N ARG A 87 -3.94 23.43 -9.90
CA ARG A 87 -4.08 22.36 -10.91
C ARG A 87 -5.42 22.39 -11.63
N ASP A 88 -6.42 23.00 -11.01
CA ASP A 88 -7.80 23.06 -11.49
C ASP A 88 -8.42 24.42 -11.13
N GLN A 89 -9.62 24.67 -11.66
CA GLN A 89 -10.35 25.92 -11.44
C GLN A 89 -10.66 26.16 -9.95
N GLN A 90 -10.96 25.11 -9.18
CA GLN A 90 -11.28 25.24 -7.75
C GLN A 90 -10.05 25.66 -6.94
N GLN A 91 -8.89 25.08 -7.23
CA GLN A 91 -7.62 25.47 -6.63
C GLN A 91 -7.22 26.89 -7.02
N ASN A 92 -7.42 27.29 -8.28
CA ASN A 92 -7.16 28.66 -8.73
C ASN A 92 -7.96 29.66 -7.89
N GLU A 93 -9.27 29.42 -7.74
CA GLU A 93 -10.12 30.27 -6.90
C GLU A 93 -9.68 30.29 -5.44
N ILE A 94 -9.31 29.13 -4.87
CA ILE A 94 -8.82 29.05 -3.48
C ILE A 94 -7.52 29.84 -3.31
N ILE A 95 -6.59 29.74 -4.26
CA ILE A 95 -5.31 30.47 -4.22
C ILE A 95 -5.57 31.97 -4.21
N VAL A 96 -6.39 32.47 -5.14
CA VAL A 96 -6.68 33.90 -5.27
C VAL A 96 -7.52 34.42 -4.11
N LYS A 97 -8.56 33.70 -3.69
CA LYS A 97 -9.47 34.19 -2.64
C LYS A 97 -8.89 34.06 -1.22
N ARG A 98 -8.07 33.04 -0.96
CA ARG A 98 -7.64 32.70 0.41
C ARG A 98 -6.16 32.94 0.70
N TYR A 99 -5.30 32.82 -0.31
CA TYR A 99 -3.85 32.82 -0.12
C TYR A 99 -3.14 34.04 -0.73
N PHE A 100 -3.81 34.77 -1.62
CA PHE A 100 -3.35 36.07 -2.13
C PHE A 100 -3.56 37.16 -1.06
N ARG A 101 -2.51 37.91 -0.75
CA ARG A 101 -2.49 39.00 0.23
C ARG A 101 -1.91 40.26 -0.41
N ALA A 102 -2.10 41.40 0.25
CA ALA A 102 -1.42 42.64 -0.13
C ALA A 102 0.11 42.42 -0.15
N GLY A 103 0.77 42.92 -1.19
CA GLY A 103 2.20 42.73 -1.44
C GLY A 103 2.56 41.49 -2.25
N ASP A 104 1.64 40.53 -2.43
CA ASP A 104 1.85 39.41 -3.35
C ASP A 104 1.60 39.82 -4.80
N ILE A 105 2.19 39.08 -5.74
CA ILE A 105 2.04 39.33 -7.18
C ILE A 105 1.17 38.25 -7.79
N TYR A 106 0.14 38.66 -8.53
CA TYR A 106 -0.71 37.78 -9.31
C TYR A 106 -0.20 37.69 -10.76
N VAL A 107 -0.14 36.48 -11.31
CA VAL A 107 0.32 36.22 -12.67
C VAL A 107 -0.65 35.25 -13.34
N HIS A 108 -1.01 35.55 -14.59
CA HIS A 108 -1.84 34.72 -15.44
C HIS A 108 -1.37 34.89 -16.89
N ALA A 109 -1.39 33.82 -17.68
CA ALA A 109 -1.08 33.91 -19.10
C ALA A 109 -2.33 34.34 -19.87
N ASP A 110 -2.18 35.15 -20.92
CA ASP A 110 -3.30 35.53 -21.80
C ASP A 110 -3.65 34.38 -22.75
N LEU A 111 -4.10 33.25 -22.19
CA LEU A 111 -4.48 32.04 -22.89
C LEU A 111 -5.69 31.41 -22.19
N HIS A 112 -6.62 30.89 -22.98
CA HIS A 112 -7.78 30.18 -22.46
C HIS A 112 -7.35 28.90 -21.74
N GLY A 113 -7.78 28.74 -20.49
CA GLY A 113 -7.42 27.59 -19.65
C GLY A 113 -6.05 27.71 -18.95
N ALA A 114 -5.39 28.87 -19.02
CA ALA A 114 -4.20 29.11 -18.23
C ALA A 114 -4.48 29.07 -16.71
N THR A 115 -3.49 28.64 -15.93
CA THR A 115 -3.60 28.59 -14.47
C THR A 115 -3.31 29.96 -13.84
N SER A 116 -3.93 30.19 -12.69
CA SER A 116 -3.66 31.36 -11.85
C SER A 116 -2.42 31.08 -10.98
N CYS A 117 -1.40 31.93 -11.11
CA CYS A 117 -0.17 31.87 -10.34
C CYS A 117 -0.09 33.04 -9.34
N VAL A 118 0.39 32.78 -8.13
CA VAL A 118 0.67 33.81 -7.13
C VAL A 118 2.11 33.67 -6.65
N ILE A 119 2.85 34.78 -6.68
CA ILE A 119 4.19 34.90 -6.12
C ILE A 119 4.04 35.48 -4.71
N LYS A 120 4.44 34.70 -3.71
CA LYS A 120 4.37 35.07 -2.30
C LYS A 120 5.53 36.00 -1.95
N ASN A 121 5.21 37.21 -1.51
CA ASN A 121 6.21 38.17 -1.07
C ASN A 121 6.41 38.04 0.46
N PRO A 122 7.59 37.58 0.93
CA PRO A 122 7.86 37.46 2.36
C PRO A 122 7.99 38.82 3.06
N SER A 123 8.30 39.89 2.32
CA SER A 123 8.58 41.22 2.88
C SER A 123 7.33 42.09 3.05
N GLY A 124 6.21 41.75 2.41
CA GLY A 124 4.88 42.35 2.65
C GLY A 124 4.74 43.85 2.37
N THR A 125 5.74 44.49 1.78
CA THR A 125 5.72 45.90 1.35
C THR A 125 5.13 46.05 -0.04
#